data_AF-A0A2N1KK39-F1
#
_entry.id   AF-A0A2N1KK39-F1
#
_cell.length_a   1.000
_cell.length_b   1.000
_cell.length_c   1.000
_cell.angle_alpha   90.00
_cell.angle_beta   90.00
_cell.angle_gamma   90.00
#
_symmetry.space_group_name_H-M   'P 1'
#
loop_
_entity.id
_entity.type
_entity.pdbx_description
1 polymer ?
#
loop_
_entity_poly.entity_id
_entity_poly.type
_entity_poly.pdbx_seq_one_letter_code
_entity_poly.pdbx_strand_id
1 'polypeptide(L)'
;MPNAQGFLHKILGRHLNSYSMKSIVKSFITVLLAAAVVACGNESDPLASLKPATGARLRFYHAAPDAPGLALYLNNKAFSGVNTVPTTPDPLPAAVTYFSAFPVRNYAAVEPGTATLKINAAKMTTAEEAALWGANLTLEDGKYYSVFAAGNASAYEVISVEDNRTVADAGKAYVRVANLVVNSPAGGYEVAINGKVITTVSAYKSITNFIAIDPVAFNSAAQTITAKNGSVTLTSASADRIQPYAGRFYTIILRGVAGDTKTPPTISLPLDI
;
A
#
# COMPACT_ATOMS: atom_id res chain seq x y z
N MET A 1 -36.91 8.36 -84.05
CA MET A 1 -35.88 9.14 -84.78
C MET A 1 -36.61 10.27 -85.49
N PRO A 2 -36.19 11.54 -85.46
CA PRO A 2 -34.84 12.12 -85.26
C PRO A 2 -34.80 13.05 -84.01
N ASN A 3 -33.76 13.79 -83.64
CA ASN A 3 -32.31 13.62 -83.62
C ASN A 3 -31.79 14.75 -82.68
N ALA A 4 -30.78 14.41 -81.88
CA ALA A 4 -29.68 15.23 -81.37
C ALA A 4 -29.76 16.78 -81.34
N GLN A 5 -29.44 17.31 -80.14
CA GLN A 5 -28.36 18.29 -79.92
C GLN A 5 -28.58 19.74 -80.40
N GLY A 6 -28.68 20.66 -79.43
CA GLY A 6 -28.29 22.05 -79.62
C GLY A 6 -29.06 23.02 -78.73
N PHE A 7 -28.33 23.92 -78.06
CA PHE A 7 -28.83 25.12 -77.37
C PHE A 7 -29.47 24.85 -75.99
N LEU A 8 -28.78 24.87 -74.84
CA LEU A 8 -27.66 25.71 -74.41
C LEU A 8 -27.85 27.21 -74.72
N HIS A 9 -28.92 27.82 -74.23
CA HIS A 9 -28.81 29.08 -73.49
C HIS A 9 -30.16 29.58 -72.98
N LYS A 10 -30.19 29.96 -71.69
CA LYS A 10 -31.23 30.77 -71.03
C LYS A 10 -32.59 30.09 -70.98
N ILE A 11 -33.08 29.69 -69.82
CA ILE A 11 -33.77 30.53 -68.84
C ILE A 11 -33.89 29.58 -67.61
N LEU A 12 -33.20 29.76 -66.50
CA LEU A 12 -33.62 30.59 -65.37
C LEU A 12 -32.43 30.62 -64.39
N GLY A 13 -31.80 31.77 -64.26
CA GLY A 13 -31.21 32.10 -62.98
C GLY A 13 -32.34 32.44 -62.02
N ARG A 14 -32.41 31.77 -60.87
CA ARG A 14 -32.54 32.41 -59.55
C ARG A 14 -32.70 31.38 -58.44
N HIS A 15 -31.83 31.54 -57.44
CA HIS A 15 -32.00 31.11 -56.06
C HIS A 15 -32.10 29.61 -55.78
N LEU A 16 -30.98 28.90 -55.86
CA LEU A 16 -30.67 27.91 -54.81
C LEU A 16 -29.28 28.20 -54.25
N ASN A 17 -29.35 28.60 -52.99
CA ASN A 17 -28.35 29.21 -52.15
C ASN A 17 -27.11 28.32 -52.04
N SER A 18 -25.93 28.90 -52.26
CA SER A 18 -24.64 28.23 -52.09
C SER A 18 -24.32 28.03 -50.60
N TYR A 19 -25.05 27.14 -49.93
CA TYR A 19 -24.52 26.56 -48.69
C TYR A 19 -23.57 25.44 -49.09
N SER A 20 -22.29 25.81 -49.16
CA SER A 20 -21.19 24.88 -49.38
C SER A 20 -21.34 23.67 -48.46
N MET A 21 -21.34 22.46 -49.04
CA MET A 21 -21.36 21.17 -48.33
C MET A 21 -20.23 21.07 -47.28
N LYS A 22 -19.20 21.93 -47.40
CA LYS A 22 -18.11 22.10 -46.44
C LYS A 22 -18.52 22.82 -45.14
N SER A 23 -19.60 23.61 -45.15
CA SER A 23 -20.11 24.31 -43.95
C SER A 23 -20.99 23.40 -43.08
N ILE A 24 -21.74 22.47 -43.69
CA ILE A 24 -22.58 21.49 -42.97
C ILE A 24 -21.70 20.44 -42.28
N VAL A 25 -20.65 19.97 -42.96
CA VAL A 25 -19.67 19.03 -42.38
C VAL A 25 -18.85 19.68 -41.25
N LYS A 26 -18.51 20.98 -41.37
CA LYS A 26 -17.84 21.72 -40.29
C LYS A 26 -18.75 21.98 -39.08
N SER A 27 -20.03 22.27 -39.28
CA SER A 27 -20.98 22.42 -38.17
C SER A 27 -21.27 21.09 -37.45
N PHE A 28 -21.34 19.96 -38.15
CA PHE A 28 -21.53 18.65 -37.52
C PHE A 28 -20.31 18.19 -36.70
N ILE A 29 -19.09 18.44 -37.18
CA ILE A 29 -17.85 18.10 -36.44
C ILE A 29 -17.65 18.98 -35.20
N THR A 30 -18.12 20.23 -35.23
CA THR A 30 -17.96 21.15 -34.09
C THR A 30 -18.97 20.86 -32.97
N VAL A 31 -20.17 20.36 -33.30
CA VAL A 31 -21.17 19.94 -32.31
C VAL A 31 -20.83 18.57 -31.70
N LEU A 32 -20.22 17.65 -32.47
CA LEU A 32 -19.79 16.35 -31.97
C LEU A 32 -18.59 16.45 -31.01
N LEU A 33 -17.73 17.46 -31.19
CA LEU A 33 -16.58 17.69 -30.30
C LEU A 33 -16.96 18.44 -29.01
N ALA A 34 -18.03 19.25 -29.04
CA ALA A 34 -18.57 19.89 -27.84
C ALA A 34 -19.36 18.92 -26.93
N ALA A 35 -20.00 17.89 -27.51
CA ALA A 35 -20.68 16.84 -26.75
C ALA A 35 -19.71 15.84 -26.07
N ALA A 36 -18.45 15.78 -26.51
CA ALA A 36 -17.44 14.89 -25.94
C ALA A 36 -16.82 15.42 -24.63
N VAL A 37 -16.99 16.70 -24.30
CA VAL A 37 -16.39 17.29 -23.08
C VAL A 37 -17.34 17.23 -21.86
N VAL A 38 -18.64 17.00 -22.08
CA VAL A 38 -19.63 16.85 -20.99
C VAL A 38 -19.79 15.38 -20.54
N ALA A 39 -19.15 14.44 -21.25
CA ALA A 39 -19.14 13.02 -20.88
C ALA A 39 -18.02 12.65 -19.89
N CYS A 40 -17.14 13.59 -19.51
CA CYS A 40 -16.32 13.44 -18.32
C CYS A 40 -17.18 13.76 -17.10
N GLY A 41 -17.93 12.75 -16.65
CA GLY A 41 -18.70 12.82 -15.41
C GLY A 41 -17.83 13.27 -14.23
N ASN A 42 -18.45 14.01 -13.31
CA ASN A 42 -17.89 14.51 -12.07
C ASN A 42 -17.54 13.40 -11.04
N GLU A 43 -17.02 12.24 -11.47
CA GLU A 43 -16.83 11.07 -10.61
C GLU A 43 -15.39 10.86 -10.10
N SER A 44 -14.50 11.84 -10.26
CA SER A 44 -13.24 11.84 -9.50
C SER A 44 -13.47 12.44 -8.12
N ASP A 45 -14.30 11.78 -7.30
CA ASP A 45 -14.20 11.95 -5.85
C ASP A 45 -13.05 11.04 -5.36
N PRO A 46 -11.88 11.58 -5.00
CA PRO A 46 -10.80 10.77 -4.44
C PRO A 46 -11.21 10.02 -3.17
N LEU A 47 -12.31 10.42 -2.52
CA LEU A 47 -12.90 9.77 -1.36
C LEU A 47 -13.82 8.60 -1.75
N ALA A 48 -14.27 8.46 -3.00
CA ALA A 48 -15.04 7.29 -3.44
C ALA A 48 -14.20 6.00 -3.41
N SER A 49 -12.87 6.12 -3.56
CA SER A 49 -11.90 5.02 -3.29
C SER A 49 -11.77 4.66 -1.81
N LEU A 50 -12.34 5.45 -0.89
CA LEU A 50 -12.39 5.16 0.55
C LEU A 50 -13.66 4.42 0.98
N LYS A 51 -14.62 4.17 0.07
CA LYS A 51 -15.75 3.30 0.40
C LYS A 51 -15.18 1.94 0.82
N PRO A 52 -15.44 1.45 2.04
CA PRO A 52 -14.92 0.17 2.45
C PRO A 52 -15.46 -0.90 1.50
N ALA A 53 -14.56 -1.52 0.74
CA ALA A 53 -14.89 -2.77 0.10
C ALA A 53 -15.20 -3.77 1.23
N THR A 54 -16.20 -4.63 1.03
CA THR A 54 -16.66 -5.57 2.07
C THR A 54 -15.52 -6.44 2.61
N GLY A 55 -15.62 -6.81 3.87
CA GLY A 55 -14.63 -7.57 4.64
C GLY A 55 -13.61 -6.71 5.37
N ALA A 56 -12.83 -7.36 6.22
CA ALA A 56 -11.68 -6.73 6.86
C ALA A 56 -10.48 -6.68 5.91
N ARG A 57 -9.49 -5.83 6.22
CA ARG A 57 -8.27 -5.64 5.43
C ARG A 57 -7.05 -5.90 6.29
N LEU A 58 -6.23 -6.87 5.89
CA LEU A 58 -5.09 -7.33 6.69
C LEU A 58 -3.78 -7.15 5.92
N ARG A 59 -2.76 -6.61 6.58
CA ARG A 59 -1.39 -6.63 6.10
C ARG A 59 -0.46 -7.13 7.19
N PHE A 60 0.38 -8.07 6.82
CA PHE A 60 1.33 -8.72 7.69
C PHE A 60 2.75 -8.20 7.43
N TYR A 61 3.54 -8.09 8.49
CA TYR A 61 4.94 -7.66 8.46
C TYR A 61 5.81 -8.63 9.27
N HIS A 62 6.93 -9.07 8.70
CA HIS A 62 7.84 -9.95 9.41
C HIS A 62 8.97 -9.19 10.09
N ALA A 63 8.83 -8.93 11.39
CA ALA A 63 9.80 -8.20 12.21
C ALA A 63 10.55 -9.04 13.25
N ALA A 64 10.26 -10.34 13.39
CA ALA A 64 11.07 -11.27 14.19
C ALA A 64 12.45 -11.46 13.53
N PRO A 65 13.57 -11.14 14.20
CA PRO A 65 14.89 -11.06 13.54
C PRO A 65 15.57 -12.42 13.33
N ASP A 66 15.20 -13.44 14.09
CA ASP A 66 15.78 -14.78 14.08
C ASP A 66 14.80 -15.87 13.63
N ALA A 67 13.55 -15.51 13.32
CA ALA A 67 12.63 -16.44 12.70
C ALA A 67 13.05 -16.70 11.24
N PRO A 68 12.92 -17.94 10.74
CA PRO A 68 13.07 -18.23 9.32
C PRO A 68 11.92 -17.57 8.53
N GLY A 69 11.88 -17.76 7.21
CA GLY A 69 10.72 -17.35 6.41
C GLY A 69 9.42 -17.89 7.02
N LEU A 70 8.37 -17.08 7.03
CA LEU A 70 7.12 -17.38 7.73
C LEU A 70 6.04 -17.83 6.75
N ALA A 71 5.41 -18.95 7.07
CA ALA A 71 4.19 -19.44 6.44
C ALA A 71 2.99 -18.98 7.28
N LEU A 72 2.09 -18.22 6.66
CA LEU A 72 0.95 -17.63 7.35
C LEU A 72 -0.32 -18.40 6.99
N TYR A 73 -1.13 -18.69 8.00
CA TYR A 73 -2.46 -19.27 7.81
C TYR A 73 -3.51 -18.47 8.53
N LEU A 74 -4.65 -18.29 7.88
CA LEU A 74 -5.85 -17.71 8.46
C LEU A 74 -6.98 -18.74 8.35
N ASN A 75 -7.58 -19.13 9.48
CA ASN A 75 -8.62 -20.17 9.53
C ASN A 75 -8.18 -21.48 8.85
N ASN A 76 -6.93 -21.89 9.11
CA ASN A 76 -6.27 -23.05 8.50
C ASN A 76 -6.07 -22.99 6.97
N LYS A 77 -6.32 -21.84 6.33
CA LYS A 77 -6.03 -21.62 4.90
C LYS A 77 -4.75 -20.82 4.74
N ALA A 78 -3.93 -21.17 3.76
CA ALA A 78 -2.73 -20.42 3.40
C ALA A 78 -3.08 -18.95 3.11
N PHE A 79 -2.41 -18.03 3.80
CA PHE A 79 -2.64 -16.59 3.71
C PHE A 79 -1.55 -15.87 2.91
N SER A 80 -0.26 -16.15 3.14
CA SER A 80 0.88 -15.42 2.54
C SER A 80 1.13 -15.66 1.04
N GLY A 81 0.07 -15.98 0.30
CA GLY A 81 0.12 -16.43 -1.09
C GLY A 81 0.19 -17.95 -1.14
N VAL A 82 -0.57 -18.52 -2.07
CA VAL A 82 -0.51 -19.93 -2.43
C VAL A 82 0.58 -20.03 -3.52
N ASN A 83 1.56 -20.92 -3.39
CA ASN A 83 2.43 -21.22 -4.53
C ASN A 83 1.51 -21.58 -5.72
N THR A 84 1.56 -20.84 -6.84
CA THR A 84 0.69 -21.09 -8.01
C THR A 84 0.99 -22.41 -8.71
N VAL A 85 1.89 -23.22 -8.15
CA VAL A 85 2.10 -24.61 -8.50
C VAL A 85 1.12 -25.45 -7.67
N PRO A 86 0.11 -26.08 -8.29
CA PRO A 86 -0.71 -27.07 -7.59
C PRO A 86 0.23 -28.20 -7.19
N THR A 87 0.61 -28.25 -5.92
CA THR A 87 1.25 -29.43 -5.35
C THR A 87 0.15 -30.21 -4.66
N THR A 88 0.05 -31.48 -4.99
CA THR A 88 -0.48 -32.48 -4.06
C THR A 88 0.69 -32.93 -3.19
N PRO A 89 0.60 -32.83 -1.85
CA PRO A 89 -0.49 -32.29 -1.03
C PRO A 89 -0.50 -30.75 -0.99
N ASP A 90 -1.63 -30.17 -0.53
CA ASP A 90 -2.04 -28.75 -0.57
C ASP A 90 -0.91 -27.72 -0.75
N PRO A 91 -1.11 -26.70 -1.61
CA PRO A 91 -0.07 -25.73 -1.90
C PRO A 91 0.34 -24.96 -0.64
N LEU A 92 1.63 -25.06 -0.31
CA LEU A 92 2.22 -24.41 0.86
C LEU A 92 2.20 -22.88 0.70
N PRO A 93 2.06 -22.12 1.81
CA PRO A 93 2.15 -20.67 1.76
C PRO A 93 3.53 -20.22 1.27
N ALA A 94 3.59 -19.18 0.45
CA ALA A 94 4.86 -18.56 0.12
C ALA A 94 5.47 -17.94 1.40
N ALA A 95 6.78 -18.15 1.56
CA ALA A 95 7.50 -17.67 2.74
C ALA A 95 7.57 -16.13 2.72
N VAL A 96 7.03 -15.50 3.75
CA VAL A 96 7.31 -14.08 4.03
C VAL A 96 8.68 -14.04 4.69
N THR A 97 9.65 -13.35 4.11
CA THR A 97 11.02 -13.26 4.68
C THR A 97 11.13 -12.11 5.67
N TYR A 98 12.17 -12.13 6.51
CA TYR A 98 12.52 -10.96 7.34
C TYR A 98 12.66 -9.70 6.48
N PHE A 99 12.26 -8.55 7.02
CA PHE A 99 12.06 -7.26 6.34
C PHE A 99 10.87 -7.15 5.37
N SER A 100 10.26 -8.27 4.98
CA SER A 100 9.14 -8.26 4.03
C SER A 100 7.78 -8.09 4.70
N ALA A 101 6.78 -7.81 3.86
CA ALA A 101 5.37 -7.74 4.22
C ALA A 101 4.53 -8.59 3.25
N PHE A 102 3.35 -9.03 3.71
CA PHE A 102 2.36 -9.69 2.88
C PHE A 102 0.96 -9.08 3.08
N PRO A 103 0.22 -8.76 2.01
CA PRO A 103 0.74 -8.66 0.64
C PRO A 103 1.85 -7.60 0.57
N VAL A 104 2.74 -7.74 -0.42
CA VAL A 104 3.88 -6.82 -0.61
C VAL A 104 3.40 -5.38 -0.72
N ARG A 105 2.19 -5.19 -1.26
CA ARG A 105 1.52 -3.91 -1.39
C ARG A 105 0.06 -4.02 -0.95
N ASN A 106 -0.51 -2.92 -0.44
CA ASN A 106 -1.90 -2.86 0.02
C ASN A 106 -2.20 -3.88 1.14
N TYR A 107 -3.47 -4.26 1.26
CA TYR A 107 -3.98 -5.19 2.26
C TYR A 107 -4.69 -6.33 1.54
N ALA A 108 -4.62 -7.54 2.11
CA ALA A 108 -5.46 -8.64 1.69
C ALA A 108 -6.87 -8.43 2.24
N ALA A 109 -7.88 -8.64 1.39
CA ALA A 109 -9.26 -8.74 1.85
C ALA A 109 -9.47 -10.09 2.54
N VAL A 110 -10.06 -10.07 3.73
CA VAL A 110 -10.36 -11.27 4.52
C VAL A 110 -11.78 -11.18 5.08
N GLU A 111 -12.35 -12.33 5.42
CA GLU A 111 -13.66 -12.39 6.08
C GLU A 111 -13.59 -11.66 7.44
N PRO A 112 -14.56 -10.79 7.75
CA PRO A 112 -14.65 -10.17 9.06
C PRO A 112 -15.15 -11.18 10.09
N GLY A 113 -14.82 -10.95 11.37
CA GLY A 113 -15.14 -11.81 12.49
C GLY A 113 -13.88 -12.26 13.24
N THR A 114 -14.03 -13.36 13.98
CA THR A 114 -12.88 -13.98 14.66
C THR A 114 -12.16 -14.88 13.67
N ALA A 115 -10.89 -14.60 13.42
CA ALA A 115 -10.04 -15.38 12.55
C ALA A 115 -8.86 -15.97 13.34
N THR A 116 -8.61 -17.27 13.20
CA THR A 116 -7.44 -17.91 13.81
C THR A 116 -6.23 -17.70 12.92
N LEU A 117 -5.29 -16.87 13.37
CA LEU A 117 -3.99 -16.69 12.75
C LEU A 117 -3.01 -17.74 13.28
N LYS A 118 -2.33 -18.44 12.39
CA LYS A 118 -1.19 -19.30 12.70
C LYS A 118 0.02 -18.84 11.91
N ILE A 119 1.17 -18.85 12.56
CA ILE A 119 2.47 -18.52 12.00
C ILE A 119 3.38 -19.70 12.22
N ASN A 120 3.86 -20.25 11.13
CA ASN A 120 4.78 -21.37 11.13
C ASN A 120 6.10 -20.94 10.47
N ALA A 121 7.20 -21.58 10.87
CA ALA A 121 8.42 -21.58 10.11
C ALA A 121 8.11 -22.25 8.76
N ALA A 122 8.27 -21.53 7.66
CA ALA A 122 7.97 -22.04 6.34
C ALA A 122 8.87 -23.24 6.01
N LYS A 123 8.30 -24.21 5.30
CA LYS A 123 9.05 -25.36 4.79
C LYS A 123 10.21 -24.90 3.91
N MET A 124 11.38 -25.51 4.13
CA MET A 124 12.57 -25.35 3.31
C MET A 124 13.08 -26.72 2.86
N THR A 125 14.06 -26.76 1.96
CA THR A 125 14.65 -28.03 1.48
C THR A 125 15.22 -28.90 2.61
N THR A 126 15.66 -28.28 3.70
CA THR A 126 16.34 -28.93 4.82
C THR A 126 15.52 -28.93 6.12
N ALA A 127 14.31 -28.37 6.11
CA ALA A 127 13.50 -28.21 7.32
C ALA A 127 12.00 -28.31 7.01
N GLU A 128 11.29 -29.10 7.82
CA GLU A 128 9.84 -29.17 7.79
C GLU A 128 9.20 -27.94 8.45
N GLU A 129 7.94 -27.71 8.09
CA GLU A 129 7.16 -26.64 8.69
C GLU A 129 6.95 -26.88 10.19
N ALA A 130 7.13 -25.84 11.00
CA ALA A 130 7.01 -25.93 12.45
C ALA A 130 6.21 -24.74 13.02
N ALA A 131 5.31 -25.02 13.96
CA ALA A 131 4.52 -23.97 14.59
C ALA A 131 5.40 -23.02 15.41
N LEU A 132 5.27 -21.72 15.17
CA LEU A 132 5.96 -20.68 15.93
C LEU A 132 5.01 -19.91 16.84
N TRP A 133 3.79 -19.64 16.34
CA TRP A 133 2.79 -18.88 17.08
C TRP A 133 1.37 -19.13 16.54
N GLY A 134 0.35 -18.97 17.39
CA GLY A 134 -1.04 -18.94 16.94
C GLY A 134 -1.98 -18.33 17.97
N ALA A 135 -2.93 -17.51 17.51
CA ALA A 135 -4.04 -17.00 18.32
C ALA A 135 -5.19 -16.51 17.43
N ASN A 136 -6.28 -16.10 18.07
CA ASN A 136 -7.41 -15.47 17.39
C ASN A 136 -7.18 -13.96 17.24
N LEU A 137 -7.49 -13.44 16.05
CA LEU A 137 -7.63 -12.02 15.76
C LEU A 137 -9.12 -11.70 15.61
N THR A 138 -9.55 -10.58 16.17
CA THR A 138 -10.88 -10.02 15.91
C THR A 138 -10.75 -8.96 14.83
N LEU A 139 -11.36 -9.20 13.68
CA LEU A 139 -11.28 -8.34 12.50
C LEU A 139 -12.66 -7.80 12.18
N GLU A 140 -12.86 -6.50 12.27
CA GLU A 140 -14.16 -5.89 11.98
C GLU A 140 -14.30 -5.55 10.49
N ASP A 141 -15.55 -5.56 10.01
CA ASP A 141 -15.87 -5.22 8.63
C ASP A 141 -15.46 -3.77 8.30
N GLY A 142 -14.87 -3.58 7.12
CA GLY A 142 -14.40 -2.27 6.65
C GLY A 142 -13.17 -1.71 7.37
N LYS A 143 -12.60 -2.42 8.36
CA LYS A 143 -11.40 -1.99 9.07
C LYS A 143 -10.12 -2.53 8.46
N TYR A 144 -9.04 -1.78 8.67
CA TYR A 144 -7.68 -2.11 8.21
C TYR A 144 -6.83 -2.48 9.40
N TYR A 145 -5.98 -3.49 9.25
CA TYR A 145 -5.13 -4.00 10.31
C TYR A 145 -3.72 -4.25 9.80
N SER A 146 -2.74 -3.79 10.57
CA SER A 146 -1.35 -4.20 10.44
C SER A 146 -1.00 -5.20 11.53
N VAL A 147 -0.43 -6.32 11.12
CA VAL A 147 -0.03 -7.43 11.98
C VAL A 147 1.46 -7.67 11.84
N PHE A 148 2.17 -7.68 12.94
CA PHE A 148 3.62 -7.82 12.97
C PHE A 148 3.98 -9.12 13.68
N ALA A 149 4.67 -10.04 13.00
CA ALA A 149 5.42 -11.06 13.72
C ALA A 149 6.66 -10.42 14.33
N ALA A 150 6.79 -10.51 15.65
CA ALA A 150 7.86 -9.92 16.42
C ALA A 150 8.38 -10.94 17.45
N GLY A 151 9.30 -10.48 18.29
CA GLY A 151 9.91 -11.31 19.32
C GLY A 151 11.14 -12.00 18.77
N ASN A 152 11.59 -13.03 19.47
CA ASN A 152 12.73 -13.85 19.06
C ASN A 152 12.48 -15.33 19.39
N ALA A 153 13.43 -16.22 19.13
CA ALA A 153 13.29 -17.66 19.36
C ALA A 153 12.94 -18.03 20.81
N SER A 154 13.23 -17.16 21.79
CA SER A 154 12.82 -17.39 23.19
C SER A 154 11.33 -17.09 23.42
N ALA A 155 10.75 -16.17 22.65
CA ALA A 155 9.35 -15.78 22.72
C ALA A 155 8.91 -15.07 21.43
N TYR A 156 8.44 -15.84 20.43
CA TYR A 156 7.79 -15.26 19.26
C TYR A 156 6.39 -14.76 19.62
N GLU A 157 5.98 -13.68 18.97
CA GLU A 157 4.71 -13.04 19.26
C GLU A 157 4.15 -12.31 18.04
N VAL A 158 2.89 -11.93 18.16
CA VAL A 158 2.20 -11.09 17.18
C VAL A 158 1.69 -9.83 17.85
N ILE A 159 1.96 -8.70 17.21
CA ILE A 159 1.39 -7.40 17.57
C ILE A 159 0.45 -7.02 16.45
N SER A 160 -0.82 -6.76 16.76
CA SER A 160 -1.83 -6.31 15.81
C SER A 160 -2.33 -4.93 16.19
N VAL A 161 -2.50 -4.06 15.19
CA VAL A 161 -3.04 -2.72 15.38
C VAL A 161 -4.05 -2.42 14.28
N GLU A 162 -5.12 -1.71 14.64
CA GLU A 162 -6.03 -1.12 13.66
C GLU A 162 -5.35 0.08 12.97
N ASP A 163 -5.39 0.09 11.65
CA ASP A 163 -4.89 1.19 10.84
C ASP A 163 -6.03 2.19 10.63
N ASN A 164 -6.14 3.17 11.53
CA ASN A 164 -7.05 4.29 11.30
C ASN A 164 -6.51 5.17 10.16
N ARG A 165 -7.09 5.00 8.98
CA ARG A 165 -6.73 5.68 7.73
C ARG A 165 -7.65 6.85 7.41
N THR A 166 -8.31 7.41 8.42
CA THR A 166 -9.12 8.62 8.24
C THR A 166 -8.21 9.78 7.86
N VAL A 167 -8.41 10.32 6.66
CA VAL A 167 -7.66 11.50 6.17
C VAL A 167 -8.30 12.74 6.78
N ALA A 168 -7.59 13.40 7.70
CA ALA A 168 -8.05 14.65 8.31
C ALA A 168 -7.75 15.88 7.44
N ASP A 169 -6.61 15.85 6.73
CA ASP A 169 -6.11 16.86 5.81
C ASP A 169 -5.50 16.16 4.58
N ALA A 170 -6.08 16.38 3.41
CA ALA A 170 -5.62 15.79 2.14
C ALA A 170 -4.28 16.36 1.66
N GLY A 171 -3.87 17.53 2.18
CA GLY A 171 -2.58 18.18 1.90
C GLY A 171 -1.42 17.63 2.73
N LYS A 172 -1.63 16.61 3.57
CA LYS A 172 -0.61 15.99 4.42
C LYS A 172 -0.33 14.55 4.02
N ALA A 173 0.88 14.09 4.31
CA ALA A 173 1.19 12.67 4.39
C ALA A 173 1.06 12.22 5.85
N TYR A 174 0.84 10.93 6.07
CA TYR A 174 0.63 10.36 7.40
C TYR A 174 1.68 9.30 7.69
N VAL A 175 2.36 9.41 8.82
CA VAL A 175 3.41 8.47 9.23
C VAL A 175 3.10 7.93 10.60
N ARG A 176 3.38 6.65 10.82
CA ARG A 176 3.50 6.09 12.17
C ARG A 176 4.79 5.30 12.30
N VAL A 177 5.15 5.01 13.54
CA VAL A 177 6.34 4.22 13.85
C VAL A 177 5.97 3.02 14.71
N ALA A 178 6.45 1.84 14.33
CA ALA A 178 6.44 0.63 15.14
C ALA A 178 7.84 0.35 15.67
N ASN A 179 8.00 0.30 17.00
CA ASN A 179 9.25 -0.09 17.64
C ASN A 179 9.20 -1.58 18.02
N LEU A 180 9.79 -2.40 17.14
CA LEU A 180 9.88 -3.84 17.25
C LEU A 180 11.34 -4.30 17.45
N VAL A 181 12.21 -3.40 17.94
CA VAL A 181 13.58 -3.75 18.31
C VAL A 181 13.54 -4.55 19.61
N VAL A 182 13.93 -5.83 19.55
CA VAL A 182 14.07 -6.69 20.74
C VAL A 182 15.17 -6.10 21.63
N ASN A 183 14.92 -6.04 22.94
CA ASN A 183 15.77 -5.36 23.92
C ASN A 183 15.96 -3.85 23.64
N SER A 184 14.98 -3.20 22.98
CA SER A 184 14.98 -1.76 22.74
C SER A 184 15.31 -0.96 24.01
N PRO A 185 16.09 0.13 23.91
CA PRO A 185 16.41 0.98 25.05
C PRO A 185 15.15 1.55 25.74
N ALA A 186 15.25 1.77 27.05
CA ALA A 186 14.22 2.46 27.81
C ALA A 186 13.95 3.87 27.22
N GLY A 187 12.68 4.27 27.20
CA GLY A 187 12.25 5.53 26.57
C GLY A 187 12.08 5.45 25.05
N GLY A 188 12.48 4.36 24.39
CA GLY A 188 12.25 4.14 22.96
C GLY A 188 13.13 5.00 22.05
N TYR A 189 12.60 5.52 20.94
CA TYR A 189 13.39 6.29 19.98
C TYR A 189 12.69 7.59 19.58
N GLU A 190 13.44 8.69 19.57
CA GLU A 190 13.05 9.93 18.90
C GLU A 190 13.24 9.73 17.40
N VAL A 191 12.17 9.89 16.63
CA VAL A 191 12.16 9.66 15.18
C VAL A 191 12.04 10.98 14.45
N ALA A 192 12.94 11.18 13.50
CA ALA A 192 12.98 12.35 12.64
C ALA A 192 12.99 11.97 11.16
N ILE A 193 12.37 12.81 10.35
CA ILE A 193 12.40 12.73 8.88
C ILE A 193 13.08 13.99 8.37
N ASN A 194 14.12 13.81 7.55
CA ASN A 194 14.92 14.89 7.00
C ASN A 194 15.43 15.89 8.07
N GLY A 195 15.80 15.39 9.25
CA GLY A 195 16.28 16.19 10.39
C GLY A 195 15.20 16.85 11.24
N LYS A 196 13.91 16.80 10.84
CA LYS A 196 12.78 17.29 11.66
C LYS A 196 12.22 16.15 12.51
N VAL A 197 12.25 16.30 13.82
CA VAL A 197 11.61 15.35 14.75
C VAL A 197 10.10 15.33 14.49
N ILE A 198 9.55 14.13 14.33
CA ILE A 198 8.13 13.91 14.07
C ILE A 198 7.40 13.29 15.27
N THR A 199 8.06 12.39 16.01
CA THR A 199 7.48 11.72 17.17
C THR A 199 8.56 11.04 18.01
N THR A 200 8.19 10.59 19.20
CA THR A 200 8.95 9.59 19.95
C THR A 200 8.10 8.33 20.03
N VAL A 201 8.64 7.20 19.56
CA VAL A 201 8.02 5.89 19.77
C VAL A 201 8.58 5.28 21.03
N SER A 202 7.72 4.85 21.95
CA SER A 202 8.11 4.23 23.21
C SER A 202 8.89 2.91 23.00
N ALA A 203 9.26 2.24 24.09
CA ALA A 203 10.03 1.00 24.07
C ALA A 203 9.33 -0.14 23.31
N TYR A 204 10.00 -1.30 23.25
CA TYR A 204 9.59 -2.48 22.49
C TYR A 204 8.07 -2.77 22.53
N LYS A 205 7.52 -3.14 21.38
CA LYS A 205 6.09 -3.40 21.07
C LYS A 205 5.20 -2.16 20.93
N SER A 206 5.76 -0.96 21.07
CA SER A 206 4.99 0.27 20.90
C SER A 206 4.76 0.58 19.43
N ILE A 207 3.54 0.97 19.08
CA ILE A 207 3.19 1.48 17.75
C ILE A 207 2.48 2.83 17.96
N THR A 208 2.94 3.87 17.29
CA THR A 208 2.31 5.19 17.38
C THR A 208 1.02 5.23 16.56
N ASN A 209 0.14 6.17 16.90
CA ASN A 209 -0.89 6.60 15.96
C ASN A 209 -0.24 7.25 14.72
N PHE A 210 -1.00 7.33 13.63
CA PHE A 210 -0.60 8.11 12.47
C PHE A 210 -0.57 9.60 12.80
N ILE A 211 0.52 10.25 12.43
CA ILE A 211 0.73 11.69 12.57
C ILE A 211 0.87 12.33 11.20
N ALA A 212 0.29 13.52 11.05
CA ALA A 212 0.40 14.30 9.83
C ALA A 212 1.79 14.93 9.71
N ILE A 213 2.40 14.81 8.53
CA ILE A 213 3.66 15.45 8.17
C ILE A 213 3.52 16.19 6.85
N ASP A 214 4.44 17.13 6.61
CA ASP A 214 4.50 17.84 5.33
C ASP A 214 4.90 16.87 4.21
N PRO A 215 4.14 16.81 3.11
CA PRO A 215 4.46 15.93 2.00
C PRO A 215 5.60 16.52 1.16
N VAL A 216 6.13 15.70 0.26
CA VAL A 216 7.03 16.11 -0.82
C VAL A 216 6.28 16.16 -2.15
N ALA A 217 6.76 17.00 -3.07
CA ALA A 217 6.27 16.99 -4.45
C ALA A 217 6.64 15.68 -5.15
N PHE A 218 5.86 15.28 -6.14
CA PHE A 218 6.21 14.15 -7.01
C PHE A 218 7.61 14.33 -7.61
N ASN A 219 8.37 13.23 -7.69
CA ASN A 219 9.77 13.18 -8.15
C ASN A 219 10.78 13.87 -7.22
N SER A 220 10.40 14.32 -6.02
CA SER A 220 11.36 14.78 -5.01
C SER A 220 12.25 13.63 -4.54
N ALA A 221 13.49 13.94 -4.14
CA ALA A 221 14.39 12.93 -3.57
C ALA A 221 13.82 12.31 -2.29
N ALA A 222 14.10 11.01 -2.09
CA ALA A 222 13.71 10.31 -0.87
C ALA A 222 14.43 10.90 0.35
N GLN A 223 13.67 11.14 1.41
CA GLN A 223 14.12 11.74 2.66
C GLN A 223 14.67 10.67 3.61
N THR A 224 15.68 11.06 4.37
CA THR A 224 16.30 10.17 5.37
C THR A 224 15.44 10.10 6.62
N ILE A 225 15.26 8.90 7.17
CA ILE A 225 14.67 8.67 8.48
C ILE A 225 15.81 8.42 9.47
N THR A 226 15.74 9.03 10.65
CA THR A 226 16.65 8.73 11.76
C THR A 226 15.86 8.40 13.01
N ALA A 227 16.35 7.45 13.81
CA ALA A 227 15.79 7.09 15.10
C ALA A 227 16.91 7.16 16.16
N LYS A 228 16.74 7.99 17.20
CA LYS A 228 17.78 8.29 18.18
C LYS A 228 17.35 7.92 19.60
N ASN A 229 18.27 7.36 20.37
CA ASN A 229 18.16 7.20 21.82
C ASN A 229 19.55 7.41 22.44
N GLY A 230 19.74 8.55 23.11
CA GLY A 230 21.05 8.95 23.63
C GLY A 230 22.12 8.93 22.53
N SER A 231 23.17 8.12 22.71
CA SER A 231 24.26 7.96 21.73
C SER A 231 23.93 7.01 20.57
N VAL A 232 22.85 6.24 20.66
CA VAL A 232 22.43 5.33 19.57
C VAL A 232 21.68 6.13 18.51
N THR A 233 22.16 6.07 17.26
CA THR A 233 21.48 6.65 16.10
C THR A 233 21.33 5.60 15.02
N LEU A 234 20.09 5.28 14.67
CA LEU A 234 19.75 4.50 13.48
C LEU A 234 19.48 5.46 12.33
N THR A 235 19.94 5.11 11.13
CA THR A 235 19.70 5.89 9.91
C THR A 235 19.19 4.94 8.84
N SER A 236 18.10 5.31 8.15
CA SER A 236 17.53 4.49 7.06
C SER A 236 18.55 4.26 5.95
N ALA A 237 18.65 3.02 5.48
CA ALA A 237 19.37 2.72 4.23
C ALA A 237 18.69 3.39 3.03
N SER A 238 19.38 3.51 1.91
CA SER A 238 18.85 4.17 0.70
C SER A 238 17.52 3.58 0.23
N ALA A 239 17.33 2.26 0.37
CA ALA A 239 16.10 1.56 0.00
C ALA A 239 14.93 1.81 0.96
N ASP A 240 15.21 2.26 2.19
CA ASP A 240 14.24 2.50 3.27
C ASP A 240 13.99 3.99 3.51
N ARG A 241 14.46 4.86 2.61
CA ARG A 241 14.15 6.29 2.64
C ARG A 241 12.70 6.55 2.23
N ILE A 242 12.11 7.60 2.79
CA ILE A 242 10.69 7.92 2.59
C ILE A 242 10.48 9.01 1.53
N GLN A 243 9.50 8.85 0.66
CA GLN A 243 8.96 9.92 -0.20
C GLN A 243 7.50 10.15 0.20
N PRO A 244 7.23 11.00 1.20
CA PRO A 244 5.89 11.12 1.76
C PRO A 244 5.00 11.95 0.83
N TYR A 245 4.11 11.33 0.07
CA TYR A 245 3.16 12.03 -0.79
C TYR A 245 1.86 12.35 -0.04
N ALA A 246 1.23 13.46 -0.41
CA ALA A 246 -0.04 13.89 0.16
C ALA A 246 -1.12 12.79 0.03
N GLY A 247 -1.91 12.58 1.09
CA GLY A 247 -2.95 11.56 1.19
C GLY A 247 -2.45 10.13 1.45
N ARG A 248 -1.13 9.89 1.53
CA ARG A 248 -0.58 8.54 1.77
C ARG A 248 -0.24 8.28 3.23
N PHE A 249 -0.29 7.01 3.60
CA PHE A 249 -0.01 6.50 4.94
C PHE A 249 1.22 5.58 4.90
N TYR A 250 2.17 5.83 5.80
CA TYR A 250 3.44 5.10 5.86
C TYR A 250 3.68 4.51 7.24
N THR A 251 4.13 3.26 7.28
CA THR A 251 4.54 2.60 8.53
C THR A 251 6.05 2.42 8.57
N ILE A 252 6.74 3.24 9.36
CA ILE A 252 8.16 3.08 9.65
C ILE A 252 8.29 1.99 10.70
N ILE A 253 9.17 1.01 10.47
CA ILE A 253 9.36 -0.11 11.40
C ILE A 253 10.80 -0.12 11.85
N LEU A 254 11.01 0.06 13.16
CA LEU A 254 12.28 -0.20 13.82
C LEU A 254 12.29 -1.68 14.23
N ARG A 255 13.30 -2.44 13.80
CA ARG A 255 13.40 -3.89 14.09
C ARG A 255 14.85 -4.35 14.20
N GLY A 256 15.05 -5.57 14.67
CA GLY A 256 16.37 -6.12 15.00
C GLY A 256 16.51 -6.35 16.51
N VAL A 257 17.73 -6.61 16.96
CA VAL A 257 18.02 -6.87 18.38
C VAL A 257 19.08 -5.89 18.87
N ALA A 258 18.77 -5.12 19.91
CA ALA A 258 19.73 -4.19 20.49
C ALA A 258 20.95 -4.93 21.05
N GLY A 259 22.16 -4.49 20.67
CA GLY A 259 23.43 -5.11 21.06
C GLY A 259 23.84 -6.33 20.23
N ASP A 260 23.02 -6.79 19.30
CA ASP A 260 23.37 -7.91 18.40
C ASP A 260 24.14 -7.42 17.16
N THR A 261 25.13 -8.19 16.72
CA THR A 261 25.97 -7.86 15.56
C THR A 261 25.54 -8.54 14.26
N LYS A 262 24.73 -9.59 14.34
CA LYS A 262 24.17 -10.30 13.17
C LYS A 262 22.88 -9.65 12.69
N THR A 263 22.02 -9.25 13.62
CA THR A 263 20.74 -8.57 13.35
C THR A 263 20.60 -7.28 14.16
N PRO A 264 21.53 -6.33 14.00
CA PRO A 264 21.49 -5.06 14.73
C PRO A 264 20.20 -4.29 14.44
N PRO A 265 19.80 -3.35 15.33
CA PRO A 265 18.62 -2.54 15.10
C PRO A 265 18.74 -1.73 13.81
N THR A 266 17.67 -1.66 13.05
CA THR A 266 17.61 -0.89 11.80
C THR A 266 16.21 -0.30 11.57
N ILE A 267 16.14 0.64 10.64
CA ILE A 267 14.90 1.21 10.12
C ILE A 267 14.57 0.50 8.82
N SER A 268 13.34 0.03 8.69
CA SER A 268 12.80 -0.46 7.43
C SER A 268 11.53 0.30 7.06
N LEU A 269 11.34 0.56 5.77
CA LEU A 269 10.12 1.14 5.22
C LEU A 269 9.60 0.23 4.11
N PRO A 270 8.76 -0.78 4.43
CA PRO A 270 8.14 -1.63 3.42
C PRO A 270 7.36 -0.78 2.41
N LEU A 271 7.31 -1.20 1.15
CA LEU A 271 6.65 -0.47 0.08
C LEU A 271 5.18 -0.21 0.39
N ASP A 272 4.84 1.02 0.76
CA ASP A 272 3.46 1.48 0.88
C ASP A 272 3.05 2.13 -0.46
N ILE A 273 1.88 1.76 -1.02
CA ILE A 273 1.33 2.46 -2.20
C ILE A 273 0.48 3.64 -1.74
#